data_AF-A0A5N7BR21-F1
#
_entry.id   AF-A0A5N7BR21-F1
#
_cell.length_a   1.000
_cell.length_b   1.000
_cell.length_c   1.000
_cell.angle_alpha   90.00
_cell.angle_beta   90.00
_cell.angle_gamma   90.00
#
_symmetry.space_group_name_H-M   'P 1'
#
loop_
_entity.id
_entity.type
_entity.pdbx_description
1 polymer ?
#
loop_
_entity_poly.entity_id
_entity_poly.type
_entity_poly.pdbx_seq_one_letter_code
_entity_poly.pdbx_strand_id
1 'polypeptide(L)'
;MCNSSRENITAAFTDIIQDVTDHLSQIGVPSEGIERLSQCILANTQGGNVLRGRTVVDTGFILNGHSLSREETQELMTLGCLIEIFNAAYLIWDDIMDDSQTRHGQICWYRREGVGMMAVNDACLLKSTIFVILRRRFRNHPAYLELLELFFEASLRTELGQHQDLMASEKLLRLDQLTWNKYEFISAFKTAYYTFYVPLAIPMIYLRLDTPRKLNKLYRISVLLGLLFQSRDDFLDVYGDPEITGKVGTDIQDHKWTWLLMEALKHCSAEERAILQSAYGSQDNQNISKVRMLFEHLSLPKLFREWDEMIRAAINNGVQEIDKEEVLPNEAFTVFLSKYFDDPRRDVSSSVCSA
;
A
#
# COMPACT_ATOMS: atom_id res chain seq x y z
N MET A 1 -24.65 -0.92 -12.75
CA MET A 1 -23.74 0.02 -12.06
C MET A 1 -22.73 -0.80 -11.30
N CYS A 2 -21.45 -0.41 -11.31
CA CYS A 2 -20.40 -1.13 -10.58
C CYS A 2 -20.71 -1.11 -9.08
N ASN A 3 -20.63 -2.26 -8.42
CA ASN A 3 -21.03 -2.41 -7.02
C ASN A 3 -19.86 -2.16 -6.04
N SER A 4 -18.81 -1.46 -6.46
CA SER A 4 -17.54 -1.20 -5.77
C SER A 4 -17.56 -0.01 -4.80
N SER A 5 -18.72 0.33 -4.23
CA SER A 5 -18.77 1.39 -3.23
C SER A 5 -18.00 0.99 -1.97
N ARG A 6 -17.50 1.98 -1.22
CA ARG A 6 -16.82 1.71 0.05
C ARG A 6 -17.75 0.97 1.01
N GLU A 7 -19.01 1.36 1.05
CA GLU A 7 -20.05 0.75 1.90
C GLU A 7 -20.23 -0.73 1.55
N ASN A 8 -20.26 -1.07 0.26
CA ASN A 8 -20.46 -2.45 -0.19
C ASN A 8 -19.26 -3.35 0.13
N ILE A 9 -18.03 -2.87 -0.11
CA ILE A 9 -16.81 -3.61 0.28
C ILE A 9 -16.76 -3.77 1.79
N THR A 10 -17.11 -2.72 2.54
CA THR A 10 -17.14 -2.79 4.01
C THR A 10 -18.19 -3.78 4.51
N ALA A 11 -19.38 -3.81 3.90
CA ALA A 11 -20.43 -4.75 4.24
C ALA A 11 -20.02 -6.21 3.95
N ALA A 12 -19.28 -6.44 2.85
CA ALA A 12 -18.81 -7.76 2.46
C ALA A 12 -17.86 -8.40 3.49
N PHE A 13 -17.18 -7.62 4.35
CA PHE A 13 -16.38 -8.18 5.45
C PHE A 13 -17.21 -9.01 6.43
N THR A 14 -18.51 -8.76 6.56
CA THR A 14 -19.40 -9.57 7.40
C THR A 14 -19.39 -11.03 6.96
N ASP A 15 -19.53 -11.27 5.65
CA ASP A 15 -19.52 -12.62 5.08
C ASP A 15 -18.13 -13.27 5.17
N ILE A 16 -17.07 -12.48 5.02
CA ILE A 16 -15.69 -12.95 5.18
C ILE A 16 -15.43 -13.40 6.61
N ILE A 17 -15.84 -12.59 7.59
CA ILE A 17 -15.70 -12.91 9.01
C ILE A 17 -16.49 -14.17 9.34
N GLN A 18 -17.72 -14.30 8.83
CA GLN A 18 -18.53 -15.50 9.05
C GLN A 18 -17.86 -16.76 8.51
N ASP A 19 -17.25 -16.71 7.32
CA ASP A 19 -16.54 -17.87 6.79
C ASP A 19 -15.31 -18.26 7.60
N VAL A 20 -14.59 -17.26 8.13
CA VAL A 20 -13.47 -17.49 9.06
C VAL A 20 -13.98 -18.10 10.36
N THR A 21 -14.99 -17.50 10.99
CA THR A 21 -15.52 -17.97 12.29
C THR A 21 -16.08 -19.39 12.18
N ASP A 22 -16.78 -19.72 11.09
CA ASP A 22 -17.26 -21.08 10.81
C ASP A 22 -16.10 -22.08 10.75
N HIS A 23 -15.04 -21.75 9.99
CA HIS A 23 -13.89 -22.65 9.85
C HIS A 23 -13.18 -22.86 11.18
N LEU A 24 -12.93 -21.78 11.93
CA LEU A 24 -12.25 -21.85 13.21
C LEU A 24 -13.08 -22.62 14.26
N SER A 25 -14.40 -22.46 14.25
CA SER A 25 -15.30 -23.23 15.11
C SER A 25 -15.23 -24.73 14.77
N GLN A 26 -15.20 -25.08 13.48
CA GLN A 26 -15.13 -26.48 13.02
C GLN A 26 -13.84 -27.19 13.45
N ILE A 27 -12.72 -26.46 13.56
CA ILE A 27 -11.45 -27.03 14.03
C ILE A 27 -11.25 -26.90 15.55
N GLY A 28 -12.29 -26.45 16.28
CA GLY A 28 -12.29 -26.41 17.74
C GLY A 28 -11.57 -25.22 18.37
N VAL A 29 -11.42 -24.09 17.67
CA VAL A 29 -10.89 -22.86 18.27
C VAL A 29 -11.89 -22.32 19.31
N PRO A 30 -11.45 -21.94 20.52
CA PRO A 30 -12.30 -21.31 21.52
C PRO A 30 -12.96 -20.02 21.04
N SER A 31 -14.20 -19.77 21.48
CA SER A 31 -15.01 -18.62 21.05
C SER A 31 -14.34 -17.27 21.30
N GLU A 32 -13.59 -17.13 22.39
CA GLU A 32 -12.88 -15.90 22.76
C GLU A 32 -11.78 -15.56 21.75
N GLY A 33 -11.09 -16.58 21.23
CA GLY A 33 -10.08 -16.42 20.19
C GLY A 33 -10.69 -16.04 18.85
N ILE A 34 -11.84 -16.63 18.52
CA ILE A 34 -12.60 -16.28 17.31
C ILE A 34 -13.10 -14.84 17.39
N GLU A 35 -13.72 -14.44 18.50
CA GLU A 35 -14.24 -13.10 18.71
C GLU A 35 -13.13 -12.04 18.60
N ARG A 36 -11.98 -12.27 19.24
CA ARG A 36 -10.82 -11.37 19.13
C ARG A 36 -10.34 -11.22 17.68
N LEU A 37 -10.24 -12.31 16.93
CA LEU A 37 -9.81 -12.25 15.54
C LEU A 37 -10.82 -11.47 14.68
N SER A 38 -12.12 -11.69 14.88
CA SER A 38 -13.17 -10.91 14.22
C SER A 38 -13.06 -9.42 14.52
N GLN A 39 -12.82 -9.05 15.79
CA GLN A 39 -12.57 -7.67 16.20
C GLN A 39 -11.32 -7.10 15.53
N CYS A 40 -10.24 -7.86 15.44
CA CYS A 40 -9.01 -7.43 14.77
C CYS A 40 -9.22 -7.16 13.27
N ILE A 41 -9.92 -8.06 12.56
CA ILE A 41 -10.25 -7.86 11.15
C ILE A 41 -11.05 -6.58 10.98
N LEU A 42 -12.17 -6.42 11.70
CA LEU A 42 -13.03 -5.24 11.61
C LEU A 42 -12.28 -3.95 11.94
N ALA A 43 -11.49 -3.94 13.02
CA ALA A 43 -10.78 -2.76 13.47
C ALA A 43 -9.73 -2.26 12.47
N ASN A 44 -9.12 -3.17 11.70
CA ASN A 44 -8.00 -2.86 10.81
C ASN A 44 -8.37 -2.82 9.33
N THR A 45 -9.59 -3.20 8.96
CA THR A 45 -10.12 -3.01 7.60
C THR A 45 -11.14 -1.86 7.48
N GLN A 46 -11.44 -1.19 8.59
CA GLN A 46 -12.28 0.01 8.62
C GLN A 46 -11.45 1.32 8.57
N GLY A 47 -12.10 2.44 8.21
CA GLY A 47 -11.48 3.78 8.21
C GLY A 47 -10.67 4.14 6.96
N GLY A 48 -10.16 3.15 6.23
CA GLY A 48 -9.53 3.34 4.91
C GLY A 48 -10.51 3.71 3.80
N ASN A 49 -9.99 4.10 2.64
CA ASN A 49 -10.80 4.30 1.42
C ASN A 49 -11.12 2.98 0.67
N VAL A 50 -10.60 1.85 1.21
CA VAL A 50 -10.64 0.48 0.63
C VAL A 50 -10.30 0.48 -0.86
N LEU A 51 -9.30 1.28 -1.24
CA LEU A 51 -8.91 1.51 -2.62
C LEU A 51 -8.66 0.18 -3.35
N ARG A 52 -7.88 -0.72 -2.77
CA ARG A 52 -7.46 -1.98 -3.39
C ARG A 52 -8.65 -2.89 -3.63
N GLY A 53 -9.51 -3.04 -2.63
CA GLY A 53 -10.73 -3.84 -2.74
C GLY A 53 -11.69 -3.32 -3.81
N ARG A 54 -11.85 -1.99 -3.88
CA ARG A 54 -12.68 -1.35 -4.92
C ARG A 54 -12.09 -1.56 -6.31
N THR A 55 -10.77 -1.45 -6.45
CA THR A 55 -10.05 -1.68 -7.72
C THR A 55 -10.29 -3.07 -8.28
N VAL A 56 -10.31 -4.10 -7.44
CA VAL A 56 -10.60 -5.48 -7.88
C VAL A 56 -11.97 -5.55 -8.55
N VAL A 57 -13.00 -5.02 -7.89
CA VAL A 57 -14.39 -5.06 -8.39
C VAL A 57 -14.56 -4.20 -9.64
N ASP A 58 -14.01 -2.97 -9.64
CA ASP A 58 -14.06 -2.07 -10.79
C ASP A 58 -13.39 -2.67 -12.03
N THR A 59 -12.19 -3.22 -11.84
CA THR A 59 -11.40 -3.77 -12.95
C THR A 59 -12.07 -5.02 -13.51
N GLY A 60 -12.63 -5.89 -12.66
CA GLY A 60 -13.42 -7.03 -13.12
C GLY A 60 -14.69 -6.61 -13.86
N PHE A 61 -15.39 -5.59 -13.38
CA PHE A 61 -16.57 -5.05 -14.05
C PHE A 61 -16.24 -4.51 -15.45
N ILE A 62 -15.15 -3.74 -15.58
CA ILE A 62 -14.69 -3.17 -16.84
C ILE A 62 -14.23 -4.29 -17.81
N LEU A 63 -13.45 -5.26 -17.31
CA LEU A 63 -12.94 -6.36 -18.13
C LEU A 63 -14.06 -7.27 -18.67
N ASN A 64 -15.14 -7.44 -17.92
CA ASN A 64 -16.30 -8.23 -18.34
C ASN A 64 -17.33 -7.42 -19.15
N GLY A 65 -16.91 -6.32 -19.79
CA GLY A 65 -17.79 -5.50 -20.63
C GLY A 65 -18.91 -4.83 -19.86
N HIS A 66 -18.63 -4.38 -18.63
CA HIS A 66 -19.57 -3.69 -17.73
C HIS A 66 -20.78 -4.55 -17.34
N SER A 67 -20.58 -5.86 -17.29
CA SER A 67 -21.61 -6.82 -16.89
C SER A 67 -20.98 -7.97 -16.11
N LEU A 68 -21.18 -8.00 -14.80
CA LEU A 68 -20.86 -9.17 -13.97
C LEU A 68 -22.15 -9.85 -13.54
N SER A 69 -22.15 -11.19 -13.54
CA SER A 69 -23.17 -11.96 -12.85
C SER A 69 -23.12 -11.68 -11.34
N ARG A 70 -24.18 -12.09 -10.63
CA ARG A 70 -24.24 -11.96 -9.17
C ARG A 70 -23.09 -12.70 -8.49
N GLU A 71 -22.80 -13.91 -8.96
CA GLU A 71 -21.73 -14.76 -8.43
C GLU A 71 -20.36 -14.11 -8.65
N GLU A 72 -20.04 -13.70 -9.88
CA GLU A 72 -18.77 -13.02 -10.19
C GLU A 72 -18.60 -11.73 -9.38
N THR A 73 -19.68 -10.97 -9.18
CA THR A 73 -19.64 -9.77 -8.34
C THR A 73 -19.28 -10.11 -6.89
N GLN A 74 -19.91 -11.14 -6.31
CA GLN A 74 -19.66 -11.55 -4.93
C GLN A 74 -18.25 -12.15 -4.76
N GLU A 75 -17.77 -12.90 -5.74
CA GLU A 75 -16.43 -13.49 -5.75
C GLU A 75 -15.34 -12.43 -5.90
N LEU A 76 -15.49 -11.47 -6.82
CA LEU A 76 -14.57 -10.34 -6.94
C LEU A 76 -14.59 -9.43 -5.70
N MET A 77 -15.76 -9.22 -5.08
CA MET A 77 -15.84 -8.53 -3.78
C MET A 77 -15.06 -9.28 -2.70
N THR A 78 -15.20 -10.61 -2.66
CA THR A 78 -14.45 -11.46 -1.73
C THR A 78 -12.95 -11.25 -1.93
N LEU A 79 -12.45 -11.39 -3.17
CA LEU A 79 -11.04 -11.18 -3.50
C LEU A 79 -10.58 -9.75 -3.17
N GLY A 80 -11.45 -8.76 -3.36
CA GLY A 80 -11.24 -7.37 -2.92
C GLY A 80 -11.06 -7.25 -1.41
N CYS A 81 -11.89 -7.91 -0.61
CA CYS A 81 -11.72 -7.96 0.85
C CYS A 81 -10.41 -8.66 1.24
N LEU A 82 -9.98 -9.69 0.52
CA LEU A 82 -8.73 -10.40 0.83
C LEU A 82 -7.49 -9.53 0.65
N ILE A 83 -7.43 -8.69 -0.40
CA ILE A 83 -6.32 -7.75 -0.57
C ILE A 83 -6.35 -6.60 0.45
N GLU A 84 -7.52 -6.24 0.98
CA GLU A 84 -7.63 -5.31 2.10
C GLU A 84 -7.22 -5.94 3.44
N ILE A 85 -7.52 -7.22 3.69
CA ILE A 85 -7.00 -7.97 4.85
C ILE A 85 -5.47 -8.09 4.77
N PHE A 86 -4.95 -8.37 3.56
CA PHE A 86 -3.51 -8.37 3.31
C PHE A 86 -2.90 -7.02 3.70
N ASN A 87 -3.45 -5.91 3.18
CA ASN A 87 -3.00 -4.57 3.54
C ASN A 87 -3.07 -4.32 5.05
N ALA A 88 -4.18 -4.69 5.71
CA ALA A 88 -4.35 -4.52 7.15
C ALA A 88 -3.29 -5.26 7.97
N ALA A 89 -2.94 -6.49 7.59
CA ALA A 89 -1.88 -7.25 8.27
C ALA A 89 -0.52 -6.54 8.19
N TYR A 90 -0.14 -6.07 7.00
CA TYR A 90 1.12 -5.34 6.82
C TYR A 90 1.13 -3.99 7.51
N LEU A 91 -0.01 -3.27 7.57
CA LEU A 91 -0.10 -2.03 8.34
C LEU A 91 0.08 -2.26 9.84
N ILE A 92 -0.45 -3.34 10.40
CA ILE A 92 -0.23 -3.66 11.82
C ILE A 92 1.26 -3.89 12.10
N TRP A 93 1.95 -4.67 11.25
CA TRP A 93 3.38 -4.89 11.41
C TRP A 93 4.19 -3.60 11.18
N ASP A 94 3.89 -2.84 10.13
CA ASP A 94 4.52 -1.55 9.80
C ASP A 94 4.39 -0.58 10.98
N ASP A 95 3.18 -0.43 11.54
CA ASP A 95 2.92 0.42 12.70
C ASP A 95 3.76 0.03 13.94
N ILE A 96 4.03 -1.28 14.13
CA ILE A 96 4.87 -1.78 15.23
C ILE A 96 6.35 -1.49 14.94
N MET A 97 6.81 -1.75 13.71
CA MET A 97 8.21 -1.60 13.34
C MET A 97 8.64 -0.14 13.26
N ASP A 98 7.72 0.75 12.88
CA ASP A 98 7.94 2.19 12.76
C ASP A 98 7.48 2.96 14.00
N ASP A 99 7.17 2.28 15.12
CA ASP A 99 6.70 2.86 16.39
C ASP A 99 5.54 3.88 16.22
N SER A 100 4.69 3.68 15.21
CA SER A 100 3.64 4.63 14.81
C SER A 100 2.59 4.84 15.90
N GLN A 101 2.10 6.07 16.05
CA GLN A 101 1.08 6.43 17.06
C GLN A 101 -0.36 6.24 16.54
N THR A 102 -0.62 6.74 15.34
CA THR A 102 -1.96 6.77 14.74
C THR A 102 -1.95 6.26 13.30
N ARG A 103 -3.05 5.61 12.92
CA ARG A 103 -3.33 5.14 11.56
C ARG A 103 -4.79 5.43 11.23
N HIS A 104 -5.04 6.07 10.09
CA HIS A 104 -6.38 6.45 9.64
C HIS A 104 -7.19 7.25 10.69
N GLY A 105 -6.52 8.15 11.42
CA GLY A 105 -7.15 8.97 12.46
C GLY A 105 -7.56 8.19 13.73
N GLN A 106 -7.06 6.97 13.91
CA GLN A 106 -7.28 6.14 15.08
C GLN A 106 -5.94 5.69 15.69
N ILE A 107 -5.93 5.31 16.96
CA ILE A 107 -4.75 4.72 17.61
C ILE A 107 -4.38 3.39 16.91
N CYS A 108 -3.10 3.23 16.57
CA CYS A 108 -2.55 2.00 15.96
C CYS A 108 -2.94 0.76 16.78
N TRP A 109 -3.22 -0.35 16.11
CA TRP A 109 -3.79 -1.55 16.74
C TRP A 109 -2.99 -2.01 17.97
N TYR A 110 -1.66 -2.10 17.86
CA TYR A 110 -0.78 -2.55 18.94
C TYR A 110 -0.75 -1.63 20.16
N ARG A 111 -1.16 -0.36 20.01
CA ARG A 111 -1.23 0.62 21.10
C ARG A 111 -2.58 0.66 21.80
N ARG A 112 -3.59 -0.05 21.29
CA ARG A 112 -4.91 -0.12 21.94
C ARG A 112 -4.83 -0.92 23.24
N GLU A 113 -5.63 -0.51 24.20
CA GLU A 113 -5.73 -1.19 25.51
C GLU A 113 -6.08 -2.68 25.31
N GLY A 114 -5.33 -3.57 25.97
CA GLY A 114 -5.51 -5.02 25.85
C GLY A 114 -5.00 -5.67 24.57
N VAL A 115 -4.34 -4.93 23.67
CA VAL A 115 -3.70 -5.49 22.47
C VAL A 115 -2.19 -5.70 22.67
N GLY A 116 -1.42 -4.61 22.78
CA GLY A 116 0.04 -4.70 22.93
C GLY A 116 0.72 -5.49 21.80
N MET A 117 1.83 -6.17 22.11
CA MET A 117 2.60 -6.96 21.14
C MET A 117 1.90 -8.24 20.66
N MET A 118 0.74 -8.61 21.21
CA MET A 118 -0.08 -9.65 20.58
C MET A 118 -0.49 -9.28 19.15
N ALA A 119 -0.50 -7.98 18.81
CA ALA A 119 -0.70 -7.48 17.47
C ALA A 119 0.21 -8.14 16.42
N VAL A 120 1.43 -8.54 16.79
CA VAL A 120 2.33 -9.29 15.90
C VAL A 120 1.68 -10.58 15.41
N ASN A 121 1.07 -11.34 16.34
CA ASN A 121 0.37 -12.57 16.02
C ASN A 121 -1.01 -12.31 15.39
N ASP A 122 -1.70 -11.23 15.79
CA ASP A 122 -2.96 -10.85 15.16
C ASP A 122 -2.76 -10.61 13.64
N ALA A 123 -1.68 -9.93 13.24
CA ALA A 123 -1.32 -9.76 11.84
C ALA A 123 -0.96 -11.08 11.13
N CYS A 124 -0.25 -12.01 11.79
CA CYS A 124 -0.04 -13.37 11.28
C CYS A 124 -1.37 -14.09 10.97
N LEU A 125 -2.35 -13.94 11.88
CA LEU A 125 -3.66 -14.54 11.73
C LEU A 125 -4.44 -13.89 10.58
N LEU A 126 -4.42 -12.57 10.43
CA LEU A 126 -5.01 -11.87 9.28
C LEU A 126 -4.47 -12.39 7.96
N LYS A 127 -3.14 -12.61 7.82
CA LYS A 127 -2.61 -13.25 6.61
C LYS A 127 -3.09 -14.69 6.44
N SER A 128 -3.16 -15.45 7.52
CA SER A 128 -3.59 -16.86 7.48
C SER A 128 -5.06 -17.00 7.05
N THR A 129 -5.94 -16.08 7.45
CA THR A 129 -7.37 -16.12 7.05
C THR A 129 -7.56 -15.94 5.55
N ILE A 130 -6.65 -15.25 4.87
CA ILE A 130 -6.70 -15.11 3.39
C ILE A 130 -6.75 -16.50 2.73
N PHE A 131 -5.89 -17.42 3.17
CA PHE A 131 -5.81 -18.77 2.61
C PHE A 131 -6.97 -19.66 3.03
N VAL A 132 -7.56 -19.42 4.21
CA VAL A 132 -8.82 -20.07 4.63
C VAL A 132 -9.94 -19.71 3.65
N ILE A 133 -10.10 -18.43 3.33
CA ILE A 133 -11.15 -17.97 2.41
C ILE A 133 -10.89 -18.41 0.98
N LEU A 134 -9.65 -18.28 0.49
CA LEU A 134 -9.28 -18.76 -0.85
C LEU A 134 -9.62 -20.24 -1.01
N ARG A 135 -9.25 -21.08 -0.03
CA ARG A 135 -9.57 -22.51 -0.07
C ARG A 135 -11.07 -22.78 0.06
N ARG A 136 -11.81 -22.01 0.86
CA ARG A 136 -13.24 -22.25 1.09
C ARG A 136 -14.09 -21.86 -0.12
N ARG A 137 -13.82 -20.70 -0.73
CA ARG A 137 -14.63 -20.15 -1.83
C ARG A 137 -14.11 -20.51 -3.22
N PHE A 138 -12.80 -20.59 -3.41
CA PHE A 138 -12.21 -20.67 -4.74
C PHE A 138 -11.54 -21.99 -5.08
N ARG A 139 -11.52 -23.00 -4.19
CA ARG A 139 -10.76 -24.25 -4.43
C ARG A 139 -11.11 -24.99 -5.73
N ASN A 140 -12.34 -24.85 -6.20
CA ASN A 140 -12.80 -25.45 -7.46
C ASN A 140 -12.76 -24.46 -8.64
N HIS A 141 -12.45 -23.19 -8.40
CA HIS A 141 -12.31 -22.19 -9.44
C HIS A 141 -11.03 -22.49 -10.27
N PRO A 142 -11.08 -22.42 -11.62
CA PRO A 142 -9.91 -22.75 -12.46
C PRO A 142 -8.66 -21.92 -12.16
N ALA A 143 -8.83 -20.70 -11.63
CA ALA A 143 -7.75 -19.79 -11.26
C ALA A 143 -7.26 -19.92 -9.80
N TYR A 144 -7.69 -20.95 -9.06
CA TYR A 144 -7.37 -21.10 -7.63
C TYR A 144 -5.86 -21.06 -7.35
N LEU A 145 -5.08 -21.81 -8.14
CA LEU A 145 -3.64 -21.93 -7.94
C LEU A 145 -2.94 -20.61 -8.23
N GLU A 146 -3.30 -19.95 -9.34
CA GLU A 146 -2.73 -18.67 -9.75
C GLU A 146 -3.05 -17.55 -8.75
N LEU A 147 -4.25 -17.53 -8.17
CA LEU A 147 -4.61 -16.59 -7.09
C LEU A 147 -3.78 -16.84 -5.83
N LEU A 148 -3.59 -18.11 -5.45
CA LEU A 148 -2.78 -18.49 -4.30
C LEU A 148 -1.30 -18.12 -4.50
N GLU A 149 -0.74 -18.39 -5.68
CA GLU A 149 0.62 -17.97 -6.05
C GLU A 149 0.76 -16.45 -6.06
N LEU A 150 -0.24 -15.71 -6.55
CA LEU A 150 -0.25 -14.24 -6.53
C LEU A 150 -0.15 -13.67 -5.11
N PHE A 151 -0.93 -14.20 -4.15
CA PHE A 151 -0.87 -13.75 -2.76
C PHE A 151 0.45 -14.15 -2.06
N PHE A 152 1.04 -15.29 -2.41
CA PHE A 152 2.37 -15.66 -1.90
C PHE A 152 3.48 -14.77 -2.46
N GLU A 153 3.49 -14.51 -3.76
CA GLU A 153 4.45 -13.60 -4.37
C GLU A 153 4.28 -12.18 -3.85
N ALA A 154 3.03 -11.73 -3.63
CA ALA A 154 2.76 -10.46 -2.98
C ALA A 154 3.36 -10.40 -1.58
N SER A 155 3.19 -11.46 -0.78
CA SER A 155 3.76 -11.55 0.56
C SER A 155 5.28 -11.43 0.53
N LEU A 156 5.93 -12.24 -0.31
CA LEU A 156 7.39 -12.27 -0.42
C LEU A 156 7.95 -10.91 -0.87
N ARG A 157 7.34 -10.29 -1.88
CA ARG A 157 7.81 -8.99 -2.36
C ARG A 157 7.63 -7.89 -1.31
N THR A 158 6.47 -7.81 -0.68
CA THR A 158 6.23 -6.83 0.38
C THR A 158 7.19 -7.02 1.54
N GLU A 159 7.45 -8.26 1.95
CA GLU A 159 8.42 -8.57 3.01
C GLU A 159 9.86 -8.22 2.63
N LEU A 160 10.29 -8.49 1.39
CA LEU A 160 11.62 -8.10 0.90
C LEU A 160 11.79 -6.58 0.79
N GLY A 161 10.75 -5.88 0.34
CA GLY A 161 10.73 -4.42 0.32
C GLY A 161 10.81 -3.83 1.72
N GLN A 162 10.02 -4.37 2.66
CA GLN A 162 10.06 -3.99 4.07
C GLN A 162 11.41 -4.29 4.70
N HIS A 163 12.01 -5.45 4.40
CA HIS A 163 13.33 -5.81 4.91
C HIS A 163 14.38 -4.78 4.50
N GLN A 164 14.39 -4.37 3.23
CA GLN A 164 15.32 -3.38 2.71
C GLN A 164 15.08 -1.99 3.34
N ASP A 165 13.82 -1.61 3.58
CA ASP A 165 13.42 -0.38 4.27
C ASP A 165 13.93 -0.37 5.73
N LEU A 166 13.72 -1.47 6.46
CA LEU A 166 14.17 -1.61 7.85
C LEU A 166 15.70 -1.65 7.97
N MET A 167 16.39 -2.28 7.02
CA MET A 167 17.87 -2.22 6.99
C MET A 167 18.38 -0.78 6.89
N ALA A 168 17.65 0.09 6.19
CA ALA A 168 17.96 1.52 6.17
C ALA A 168 17.65 2.18 7.52
N SER A 169 16.46 1.94 8.10
CA SER A 169 16.06 2.51 9.39
C SER A 169 16.96 2.11 10.56
N GLU A 170 17.36 0.85 10.62
CA GLU A 170 18.28 0.29 11.62
C GLU A 170 19.75 0.69 11.38
N LYS A 171 20.02 1.58 10.41
CA LYS A 171 21.36 2.08 10.06
C LYS A 171 22.35 0.96 9.74
N LEU A 172 21.86 -0.20 9.29
CA LEU A 172 22.69 -1.30 8.78
C LEU A 172 23.28 -0.95 7.41
N LEU A 173 22.72 0.07 6.76
CA LEU A 173 23.16 0.62 5.50
C LEU A 173 23.62 2.06 5.68
N ARG A 174 24.74 2.41 5.06
CA ARG A 174 25.27 3.78 5.07
C ARG A 174 24.59 4.64 4.01
N LEU A 175 24.53 5.95 4.24
CA LEU A 175 23.94 6.91 3.29
C LEU A 175 24.61 6.91 1.91
N ASP A 176 25.90 6.61 1.80
CA ASP A 176 26.61 6.49 0.51
C ASP A 176 26.17 5.27 -0.31
N GLN A 177 25.43 4.34 0.30
CA GLN A 177 24.88 3.16 -0.37
C GLN A 177 23.46 3.37 -0.91
N LEU A 178 22.82 4.52 -0.62
CA LEU A 178 21.53 4.89 -1.20
C LEU A 178 21.72 5.21 -2.68
N THR A 179 20.99 4.50 -3.53
CA THR A 179 20.98 4.71 -4.99
C THR A 179 19.54 4.67 -5.49
N TRP A 180 19.30 5.24 -6.68
CA TRP A 180 17.99 5.18 -7.33
C TRP A 180 17.45 3.74 -7.44
N ASN A 181 18.29 2.78 -7.85
CA ASN A 181 17.87 1.38 -7.96
C ASN A 181 17.39 0.78 -6.64
N LYS A 182 17.95 1.18 -5.50
CA LYS A 182 17.50 0.68 -4.19
C LYS A 182 16.22 1.36 -3.74
N TYR A 183 16.08 2.66 -3.97
CA TYR A 183 14.83 3.38 -3.72
C TYR A 183 13.68 2.83 -4.58
N GLU A 184 13.93 2.61 -5.87
CA GLU A 184 12.98 1.98 -6.79
C GLU A 184 12.64 0.56 -6.37
N PHE A 185 13.63 -0.24 -5.92
CA PHE A 185 13.38 -1.57 -5.37
C PHE A 185 12.44 -1.52 -4.17
N ILE A 186 12.72 -0.67 -3.17
CA ILE A 186 11.85 -0.50 -1.99
C ILE A 186 10.44 -0.11 -2.45
N SER A 187 10.31 0.91 -3.28
CA SER A 187 9.01 1.39 -3.78
C SER A 187 8.23 0.30 -4.52
N ALA A 188 8.91 -0.44 -5.41
CA ALA A 188 8.31 -1.51 -6.22
C ALA A 188 7.84 -2.70 -5.37
N PHE A 189 8.65 -3.10 -4.39
CA PHE A 189 8.43 -4.31 -3.60
C PHE A 189 7.57 -4.05 -2.37
N LYS A 190 7.88 -3.02 -1.58
CA LYS A 190 7.14 -2.64 -0.37
C LYS A 190 5.73 -2.19 -0.75
N THR A 191 5.59 -1.33 -1.77
CA THR A 191 4.33 -0.61 -2.03
C THR A 191 3.66 -1.03 -3.34
N ALA A 192 4.40 -1.05 -4.46
CA ALA A 192 3.79 -1.11 -5.78
C ALA A 192 3.04 -2.42 -6.06
N TYR A 193 3.66 -3.54 -5.70
CA TYR A 193 3.16 -4.85 -6.09
C TYR A 193 1.78 -5.15 -5.48
N TYR A 194 1.64 -5.05 -4.15
CA TYR A 194 0.37 -5.36 -3.51
C TYR A 194 -0.67 -4.22 -3.63
N THR A 195 -0.24 -2.99 -3.90
CA THR A 195 -1.14 -1.83 -3.99
C THR A 195 -1.73 -1.61 -5.38
N PHE A 196 -0.97 -1.89 -6.45
CA PHE A 196 -1.44 -1.69 -7.83
C PHE A 196 -1.52 -2.99 -8.60
N TYR A 197 -0.41 -3.73 -8.63
CA TYR A 197 -0.32 -4.91 -9.48
C TYR A 197 -1.34 -5.97 -9.07
N VAL A 198 -1.39 -6.33 -7.79
CA VAL A 198 -2.29 -7.39 -7.30
C VAL A 198 -3.77 -7.04 -7.50
N PRO A 199 -4.28 -5.85 -7.10
CA PRO A 199 -5.69 -5.51 -7.32
C PRO A 199 -6.12 -5.49 -8.80
N LEU A 200 -5.22 -5.13 -9.71
CA LEU A 200 -5.49 -5.12 -11.15
C LEU A 200 -5.34 -6.52 -11.76
N ALA A 201 -4.41 -7.35 -11.25
CA ALA A 201 -4.15 -8.70 -11.75
C ALA A 201 -5.20 -9.72 -11.29
N ILE A 202 -5.74 -9.58 -10.07
CA ILE A 202 -6.79 -10.46 -9.52
C ILE A 202 -7.93 -10.68 -10.52
N PRO A 203 -8.61 -9.64 -11.05
CA PRO A 203 -9.72 -9.84 -11.98
C PRO A 203 -9.28 -10.37 -13.33
N MET A 204 -8.07 -10.04 -13.81
CA MET A 204 -7.52 -10.63 -15.05
C MET A 204 -7.35 -12.14 -14.91
N ILE A 205 -6.81 -12.59 -13.78
CA ILE A 205 -6.58 -14.00 -13.44
C ILE A 205 -7.91 -14.72 -13.20
N TYR A 206 -8.81 -14.09 -12.43
CA TYR A 206 -10.14 -14.63 -12.13
C TYR A 206 -10.95 -14.87 -13.42
N LEU A 207 -11.00 -13.89 -14.33
CA LEU A 207 -11.70 -14.00 -15.61
C LEU A 207 -10.92 -14.79 -16.68
N ARG A 208 -9.73 -15.31 -16.36
CA ARG A 208 -8.84 -16.05 -17.30
C ARG A 208 -8.46 -15.23 -18.55
N LEU A 209 -8.30 -13.92 -18.38
CA LEU A 209 -7.89 -12.97 -19.41
C LEU A 209 -6.38 -12.64 -19.36
N ASP A 210 -5.68 -13.21 -18.38
CA ASP A 210 -4.26 -13.00 -18.17
C ASP A 210 -3.40 -13.76 -19.19
N THR A 211 -2.24 -13.17 -19.50
CA THR A 211 -1.15 -13.85 -20.20
C THR A 211 0.17 -13.35 -19.60
N PRO A 212 1.28 -14.09 -19.72
CA PRO A 212 2.58 -13.63 -19.22
C PRO A 212 2.99 -12.25 -19.75
N ARG A 213 2.67 -11.97 -21.03
CA ARG A 213 2.91 -10.65 -21.64
C ARG A 213 2.07 -9.56 -20.98
N LYS A 214 0.76 -9.79 -20.80
CA LYS A 214 -0.16 -8.83 -20.20
C LYS A 214 0.24 -8.53 -18.75
N LEU A 215 0.53 -9.55 -17.96
CA LEU A 215 0.96 -9.41 -16.57
C LEU A 215 2.32 -8.69 -16.45
N ASN A 216 3.29 -8.98 -17.33
CA ASN A 216 4.57 -8.26 -17.30
C ASN A 216 4.41 -6.75 -17.57
N LYS A 217 3.53 -6.38 -18.50
CA LYS A 217 3.26 -4.97 -18.80
C LYS A 217 2.50 -4.28 -17.66
N LEU A 218 1.51 -4.96 -17.09
CA LEU A 218 0.82 -4.49 -15.90
C LEU A 218 1.80 -4.27 -14.72
N TYR A 219 2.78 -5.15 -14.54
CA TYR A 219 3.79 -4.98 -13.52
C TYR A 219 4.65 -3.72 -13.75
N ARG A 220 5.10 -3.47 -14.98
CA ARG A 220 5.91 -2.29 -15.30
C ARG A 220 5.20 -0.97 -15.00
N ILE A 221 3.91 -0.84 -15.37
CA ILE A 221 3.13 0.36 -15.04
C ILE A 221 2.87 0.46 -13.53
N SER A 222 2.66 -0.68 -12.86
CA SER A 222 2.48 -0.73 -11.42
C SER A 222 3.71 -0.21 -10.68
N VAL A 223 4.93 -0.50 -11.16
CA VAL A 223 6.18 0.07 -10.60
C VAL A 223 6.19 1.59 -10.68
N LEU A 224 5.77 2.19 -11.80
CA LEU A 224 5.68 3.65 -11.95
C LEU A 224 4.65 4.25 -10.98
N LEU A 225 3.48 3.61 -10.82
CA LEU A 225 2.48 4.00 -9.84
C LEU A 225 3.03 3.90 -8.40
N GLY A 226 3.79 2.86 -8.10
CA GLY A 226 4.50 2.70 -6.84
C GLY A 226 5.49 3.81 -6.55
N LEU A 227 6.31 4.19 -7.53
CA LEU A 227 7.23 5.31 -7.41
C LEU A 227 6.49 6.62 -7.13
N LEU A 228 5.40 6.89 -7.85
CA LEU A 228 4.55 8.07 -7.61
C LEU A 228 3.99 8.07 -6.18
N PHE A 229 3.40 6.96 -5.73
CA PHE A 229 2.76 6.90 -4.42
C PHE A 229 3.78 6.97 -3.29
N GLN A 230 4.90 6.25 -3.40
CA GLN A 230 5.93 6.28 -2.38
C GLN A 230 6.56 7.67 -2.28
N SER A 231 6.93 8.28 -3.41
CA SER A 231 7.50 9.64 -3.39
C SER A 231 6.53 10.69 -2.83
N ARG A 232 5.21 10.52 -3.04
CA ARG A 232 4.19 11.36 -2.39
C ARG A 232 4.05 11.08 -0.90
N ASP A 233 4.11 9.82 -0.47
CA ASP A 233 4.07 9.47 0.95
C ASP A 233 5.27 10.09 1.68
N ASP A 234 6.47 9.91 1.14
CA ASP A 234 7.71 10.51 1.63
C ASP A 234 7.65 12.05 1.68
N PHE A 235 7.04 12.68 0.68
CA PHE A 235 6.86 14.13 0.65
C PHE A 235 5.87 14.59 1.73
N LEU A 236 4.72 13.93 1.84
CA LEU A 236 3.69 14.25 2.82
C LEU A 236 4.10 13.91 4.25
N ASP A 237 5.04 12.99 4.44
CA ASP A 237 5.62 12.70 5.75
C ASP A 237 6.35 13.92 6.32
N VAL A 238 7.05 14.69 5.47
CA VAL A 238 7.75 15.90 5.88
C VAL A 238 6.85 17.13 5.85
N TYR A 239 6.06 17.31 4.79
CA TYR A 239 5.35 18.56 4.50
C TYR A 239 3.83 18.50 4.67
N GLY A 240 3.26 17.32 4.89
CA GLY A 240 1.81 17.15 5.05
C GLY A 240 1.30 17.58 6.43
N ASP A 241 0.05 18.05 6.48
CA ASP A 241 -0.65 18.32 7.74
C ASP A 241 -1.10 16.99 8.40
N PRO A 242 -0.63 16.65 9.61
CA PRO A 242 -1.02 15.43 10.31
C PRO A 242 -2.53 15.26 10.52
N GLU A 243 -3.29 16.34 10.64
CA GLU A 243 -4.76 16.30 10.78
C GLU A 243 -5.43 15.82 9.48
N ILE A 244 -4.79 16.10 8.34
CA ILE A 244 -5.25 15.66 7.01
C ILE A 244 -4.70 14.27 6.71
N THR A 245 -3.39 14.03 6.84
CA THR A 245 -2.76 12.75 6.50
C THR A 245 -3.19 11.63 7.46
N GLY A 246 -3.57 11.98 8.69
CA GLY A 246 -3.96 11.07 9.76
C GLY A 246 -2.77 10.33 10.41
N LYS A 247 -1.53 10.75 10.11
CA LYS A 247 -0.28 10.25 10.71
C LYS A 247 0.70 11.41 10.96
N VAL A 248 1.50 11.28 12.01
CA VAL A 248 2.65 12.17 12.25
C VAL A 248 3.84 11.62 11.47
N GLY A 249 4.55 12.48 10.75
CA GLY A 249 5.72 12.08 9.99
C GLY A 249 6.94 11.78 10.85
N THR A 250 7.61 10.67 10.55
CA THR A 250 8.76 10.16 11.30
C THR A 250 9.95 9.80 10.42
N ASP A 251 9.85 9.94 9.09
CA ASP A 251 10.85 9.43 8.15
C ASP A 251 12.28 9.95 8.42
N ILE A 252 12.40 11.23 8.82
CA ILE A 252 13.69 11.84 9.16
C ILE A 252 14.28 11.19 10.41
N GLN A 253 13.46 10.99 11.45
CA GLN A 253 13.84 10.39 12.73
C GLN A 253 14.22 8.92 12.57
N ASP A 254 13.51 8.23 11.69
CA ASP A 254 13.59 6.79 11.46
C ASP A 254 14.63 6.42 10.42
N HIS A 255 15.44 7.40 9.97
CA HIS A 255 16.53 7.20 9.00
C HIS A 255 16.04 6.50 7.70
N LYS A 256 14.81 6.81 7.28
CA LYS A 256 14.18 6.19 6.10
C LYS A 256 14.89 6.62 4.82
N TRP A 257 14.98 5.71 3.86
CA TRP A 257 15.52 6.02 2.55
C TRP A 257 14.44 6.59 1.64
N THR A 258 14.15 7.87 1.85
CA THR A 258 13.10 8.60 1.14
C THR A 258 13.57 9.20 -0.19
N TRP A 259 12.60 9.54 -1.04
CA TRP A 259 12.82 10.36 -2.23
C TRP A 259 13.51 11.69 -1.89
N LEU A 260 13.07 12.34 -0.79
CA LEU A 260 13.64 13.60 -0.32
C LEU A 260 15.13 13.46 0.04
N LEU A 261 15.50 12.41 0.78
CA LEU A 261 16.90 12.15 1.12
C LEU A 261 17.74 11.87 -0.14
N MET A 262 17.21 11.11 -1.09
CA MET A 262 17.89 10.78 -2.33
C MET A 262 18.17 12.03 -3.18
N GLU A 263 17.19 12.91 -3.35
CA GLU A 263 17.40 14.19 -4.05
C GLU A 263 18.30 15.13 -3.23
N ALA A 264 18.18 15.18 -1.90
CA ALA A 264 19.06 15.99 -1.07
C ALA A 264 20.53 15.62 -1.28
N LEU A 265 20.86 14.33 -1.24
CA LEU A 265 22.24 13.83 -1.43
C LEU A 265 22.81 14.07 -2.82
N LYS A 266 21.94 14.23 -3.82
CA LYS A 266 22.31 14.53 -5.21
C LYS A 266 22.59 16.01 -5.44
N HIS A 267 21.93 16.88 -4.68
CA HIS A 267 21.99 18.34 -4.85
C HIS A 267 22.82 19.07 -3.80
N CYS A 268 23.19 18.42 -2.69
CA CYS A 268 23.94 19.03 -1.59
C CYS A 268 25.44 19.22 -1.89
N SER A 269 26.03 20.26 -1.29
CA SER A 269 27.48 20.45 -1.13
C SER A 269 28.11 19.46 -0.14
N ALA A 270 29.44 19.49 0.00
CA ALA A 270 30.15 18.64 0.95
C ALA A 270 29.79 18.98 2.41
N GLU A 271 29.63 20.26 2.71
CA GLU A 271 29.25 20.78 4.02
C GLU A 271 27.82 20.37 4.39
N GLU A 272 26.88 20.49 3.45
CA GLU A 272 25.49 20.07 3.62
C GLU A 272 25.35 18.56 3.75
N ARG A 273 26.17 17.80 3.02
CA ARG A 273 26.23 16.34 3.18
C ARG A 273 26.66 15.94 4.60
N ALA A 274 27.60 16.68 5.21
CA ALA A 274 28.00 16.44 6.60
C ALA A 274 26.86 16.72 7.59
N ILE A 275 25.97 17.68 7.28
CA ILE A 275 24.74 17.91 8.05
C ILE A 275 23.83 16.68 7.96
N LEU A 276 23.55 16.17 6.75
CA LEU A 276 22.73 14.96 6.59
C LEU A 276 23.32 13.76 7.33
N GLN A 277 24.64 13.55 7.24
CA GLN A 277 25.31 12.43 7.92
C GLN A 277 25.26 12.51 9.46
N SER A 278 25.19 13.71 10.02
CA SER A 278 25.19 13.91 11.47
C SER A 278 23.78 14.08 12.07
N ALA A 279 22.83 14.60 11.30
CA ALA A 279 21.49 14.96 11.78
C ALA A 279 20.37 14.01 11.32
N TYR A 280 20.50 13.33 10.18
CA TYR A 280 19.47 12.42 9.68
C TYR A 280 19.40 11.14 10.54
N GLY A 281 18.20 10.69 10.89
CA GLY A 281 18.00 9.58 11.83
C GLY A 281 18.22 9.94 13.31
N SER A 282 18.11 11.22 13.66
CA SER A 282 18.24 11.73 15.03
C SER A 282 16.87 11.92 15.66
N GLN A 283 16.75 11.54 16.94
CA GLN A 283 15.54 11.80 17.75
C GLN A 283 15.51 13.23 18.33
N ASP A 284 16.61 13.99 18.22
CA ASP A 284 16.68 15.40 18.64
C ASP A 284 15.95 16.32 17.64
N ASN A 285 14.94 17.05 18.13
CA ASN A 285 14.17 18.06 17.40
C ASN A 285 15.04 19.10 16.68
N GLN A 286 16.17 19.53 17.26
CA GLN A 286 17.06 20.49 16.60
C GLN A 286 17.70 19.90 15.34
N ASN A 287 18.05 18.61 15.37
CA ASN A 287 18.61 17.93 14.21
C ASN A 287 17.55 17.69 13.13
N ILE A 288 16.34 17.31 13.53
CA ILE A 288 15.20 17.17 12.62
C ILE A 288 14.93 18.51 11.92
N SER A 289 14.87 19.62 12.67
CA SER A 289 14.71 20.96 12.10
C SER A 289 15.84 21.35 11.14
N LYS A 290 17.10 21.00 11.44
CA LYS A 290 18.23 21.24 10.50
C LYS A 290 18.05 20.50 9.18
N VAL A 291 17.63 19.25 9.21
CA VAL A 291 17.36 18.47 7.99
C VAL A 291 16.22 19.11 7.19
N ARG A 292 15.13 19.49 7.84
CA ARG A 292 14.00 20.16 7.18
C ARG A 292 14.41 21.49 6.52
N MET A 293 15.16 22.33 7.25
CA MET A 293 15.70 23.58 6.68
C MET A 293 16.63 23.33 5.49
N LEU A 294 17.43 22.26 5.53
CA LEU A 294 18.27 21.89 4.40
C LEU A 294 17.44 21.44 3.19
N PHE A 295 16.38 20.66 3.39
CA PHE A 295 15.47 20.29 2.30
C PHE A 295 14.82 21.51 1.65
N GLU A 296 14.45 22.53 2.44
CA GLU A 296 13.95 23.81 1.93
C GLU A 296 15.04 24.59 1.18
N HIS A 297 16.25 24.67 1.73
CA HIS A 297 17.38 25.34 1.10
C HIS A 297 17.70 24.75 -0.28
N LEU A 298 17.65 23.42 -0.40
CA LEU A 298 17.86 22.69 -1.65
C LEU A 298 16.66 22.75 -2.60
N SER A 299 15.59 23.49 -2.24
CA SER A 299 14.37 23.64 -3.03
C SER A 299 13.70 22.30 -3.38
N LEU A 300 13.80 21.30 -2.48
CA LEU A 300 13.22 19.98 -2.73
C LEU A 300 11.70 20.00 -3.00
N PRO A 301 10.89 20.88 -2.38
CA PRO A 301 9.47 20.98 -2.75
C PRO A 301 9.24 21.37 -4.20
N LYS A 302 10.12 22.18 -4.80
CA LYS A 302 10.04 22.51 -6.22
C LYS A 302 10.43 21.30 -7.08
N LEU A 303 11.54 20.64 -6.76
CA LEU A 303 11.99 19.44 -7.47
C LEU A 303 10.94 18.33 -7.41
N PHE A 304 10.25 18.19 -6.27
CA PHE A 304 9.19 17.21 -6.10
C PHE A 304 8.02 17.46 -7.03
N ARG A 305 7.59 18.72 -7.21
CA ARG A 305 6.51 19.06 -8.17
C ARG A 305 6.90 18.72 -9.61
N GLU A 306 8.13 19.02 -10.00
CA GLU A 306 8.67 18.68 -11.33
C GLU A 306 8.72 17.15 -11.53
N TRP A 307 9.17 16.41 -10.50
CA TRP A 307 9.17 14.95 -10.49
C TRP A 307 7.76 14.37 -10.60
N ASP A 308 6.82 14.85 -9.78
CA ASP A 308 5.42 14.40 -9.74
C ASP A 308 4.73 14.62 -11.10
N GLU A 309 4.95 15.77 -11.75
CA GLU A 309 4.52 16.03 -13.13
C GLU A 309 5.11 15.04 -14.13
N MET A 310 6.42 14.82 -14.07
CA MET A 310 7.12 13.92 -14.97
C MET A 310 6.64 12.46 -14.82
N ILE A 311 6.53 11.96 -13.59
CA ILE A 311 6.14 10.56 -13.35
C ILE A 311 4.66 10.34 -13.73
N ARG A 312 3.77 11.32 -13.51
CA ARG A 312 2.38 11.26 -13.98
C ARG A 312 2.30 11.22 -15.51
N ALA A 313 3.12 12.00 -16.21
CA ALA A 313 3.19 11.95 -17.68
C ALA A 313 3.66 10.57 -18.17
N ALA A 314 4.68 9.98 -17.51
CA ALA A 314 5.16 8.63 -17.82
C ALA A 314 4.08 7.56 -17.57
N ILE A 315 3.33 7.66 -16.47
CA ILE A 315 2.20 6.78 -16.16
C ILE A 315 1.12 6.89 -17.24
N ASN A 316 0.72 8.11 -17.63
CA ASN A 316 -0.30 8.32 -18.66
C ASN A 316 0.11 7.72 -20.00
N ASN A 317 1.37 7.88 -20.41
CA ASN A 317 1.89 7.27 -21.63
C ASN A 317 1.86 5.74 -21.53
N GLY A 318 2.31 5.17 -20.41
CA GLY A 318 2.29 3.72 -20.19
C GLY A 318 0.87 3.13 -20.17
N VAL A 319 -0.10 3.83 -19.60
CA VAL A 319 -1.52 3.44 -19.63
C VAL A 319 -2.06 3.44 -21.06
N GLN A 320 -1.74 4.46 -21.86
CA GLN A 320 -2.15 4.50 -23.28
C GLN A 320 -1.54 3.35 -24.10
N GLU A 321 -0.29 2.96 -23.82
CA GLU A 321 0.36 1.83 -24.49
C GLU A 321 -0.30 0.49 -24.12
N ILE A 322 -0.59 0.28 -22.83
CA ILE A 322 -1.24 -0.93 -22.31
C ILE A 322 -2.66 -1.08 -22.87
N ASP A 323 -3.39 0.01 -23.02
CA ASP A 323 -4.73 0.04 -23.64
C ASP A 323 -4.66 -0.33 -25.13
N LYS A 324 -3.74 0.28 -25.90
CA LYS A 324 -3.53 -0.02 -27.33
C LYS A 324 -3.16 -1.47 -27.60
N GLU A 325 -2.52 -2.13 -26.65
CA GLU A 325 -2.14 -3.53 -26.75
C GLU A 325 -3.15 -4.50 -26.11
N GLU A 326 -4.33 -4.01 -25.74
CA GLU A 326 -5.43 -4.79 -25.18
C GLU A 326 -5.03 -5.57 -23.91
N VAL A 327 -4.11 -5.00 -23.13
CA VAL A 327 -3.65 -5.59 -21.86
C VAL A 327 -4.70 -5.35 -20.77
N LEU A 328 -5.06 -4.08 -20.56
CA LEU A 328 -6.09 -3.64 -19.63
C LEU A 328 -6.68 -2.33 -20.15
N PRO A 329 -8.01 -2.16 -20.20
CA PRO A 329 -8.62 -0.92 -20.67
C PRO A 329 -8.15 0.29 -19.86
N ASN A 330 -7.90 1.41 -20.54
CA ASN A 330 -7.50 2.68 -19.90
C ASN A 330 -8.48 3.08 -18.78
N GLU A 331 -9.78 2.80 -18.97
CA GLU A 331 -10.82 3.04 -17.98
C GLU A 331 -10.47 2.48 -16.60
N ALA A 332 -9.88 1.29 -16.51
CA ALA A 332 -9.52 0.67 -15.22
C ALA A 332 -8.48 1.50 -14.45
N PHE A 333 -7.48 2.05 -15.16
CA PHE A 333 -6.48 2.95 -14.56
C PHE A 333 -7.08 4.31 -14.25
N THR A 334 -7.93 4.85 -15.11
CA THR A 334 -8.59 6.15 -14.88
C THR A 334 -9.47 6.10 -13.63
N VAL A 335 -10.26 5.04 -13.49
CA VAL A 335 -11.14 4.79 -12.33
C VAL A 335 -10.36 4.50 -11.05
N PHE A 336 -9.15 3.95 -11.15
CA PHE A 336 -8.22 3.80 -10.04
C PHE A 336 -7.62 5.15 -9.62
N LEU A 337 -7.04 5.86 -10.58
CA LEU A 337 -6.30 7.09 -10.35
C LEU A 337 -7.21 8.21 -9.82
N SER A 338 -8.46 8.31 -10.31
CA SER A 338 -9.42 9.28 -9.75
C SER A 338 -9.63 9.07 -8.26
N LYS A 339 -9.86 7.82 -7.81
CA LYS A 339 -10.04 7.52 -6.39
C LYS A 339 -8.82 7.87 -5.54
N TYR A 340 -7.62 7.78 -6.10
CA TYR A 340 -6.41 8.17 -5.40
C TYR A 340 -6.26 9.70 -5.32
N PHE A 341 -6.42 10.40 -6.45
CA PHE A 341 -6.25 11.84 -6.52
C PHE A 341 -7.38 12.62 -5.86
N ASP A 342 -8.57 12.04 -5.78
CA ASP A 342 -9.72 12.61 -5.06
C ASP A 342 -9.63 12.40 -3.53
N ASP A 343 -8.64 11.63 -3.05
CA ASP A 343 -8.41 11.43 -1.62
C ASP A 343 -7.66 12.66 -1.04
N PRO A 344 -8.29 13.48 -0.17
CA PRO A 344 -7.67 14.69 0.35
C PRO A 344 -6.39 14.41 1.15
N ARG A 345 -6.24 13.17 1.66
CA ARG A 345 -5.05 12.73 2.41
C ARG A 345 -3.82 12.53 1.51
N ARG A 346 -4.02 12.55 0.19
CA ARG A 346 -3.00 12.34 -0.85
C ARG A 346 -2.74 13.60 -1.66
N ASP A 347 -3.37 14.71 -1.27
CA ASP A 347 -3.21 15.99 -1.93
C ASP A 347 -1.83 16.58 -1.63
N VAL A 348 -1.09 16.87 -2.70
CA VAL A 348 0.23 17.51 -2.68
C VAL A 348 0.16 18.93 -3.24
N SER A 349 -1.05 19.47 -3.44
CA SER A 349 -1.27 20.81 -3.96
C SER A 349 -0.86 21.91 -2.96
N SER A 350 -0.53 23.07 -3.49
CA SER A 350 0.21 24.16 -2.84
C SER A 350 -0.43 24.76 -1.58
N SER A 351 -1.69 24.48 -1.27
CA SER A 351 -2.34 24.98 -0.04
C SER A 351 -1.83 24.33 1.24
N VAL A 352 -1.09 23.22 1.15
CA VAL A 352 -0.43 22.58 2.30
C VAL A 352 1.02 23.09 2.48
N CYS A 353 1.60 23.75 1.47
CA CYS A 353 3.01 24.14 1.41
C CYS A 353 3.27 25.63 1.76
N SER A 354 2.30 26.34 2.35
CA SER A 354 2.45 27.74 2.74
C SER A 354 2.02 27.96 4.19
N ALA A 355 2.86 27.53 5.12
CA ALA A 355 2.88 28.02 6.50
C ALA A 355 4.31 27.98 7.03
#